data_AF-A0A519Y1Z6-F1
#
_entry.id   AF-A0A519Y1Z6-F1
#
_cell.length_a   1.000
_cell.length_b   1.000
_cell.length_c   1.000
_cell.angle_alpha   90.00
_cell.angle_beta   90.00
_cell.angle_gamma   90.00
#
_symmetry.space_group_name_H-M   'P 1'
#
loop_
_entity.id
_entity.type
_entity.pdbx_description
1 polymer ?
#
loop_
_entity_poly.entity_id
_entity_poly.type
_entity_poly.pdbx_seq_one_letter_code
_entity_poly.pdbx_strand_id
1 'polypeptide(L)'
;MIRLLLKKELTELLRTTRVSWLLLGLAALLGLALYNGYAYSTTRSAFLRESQKTTYQQFISQGDKNPHLGAHFGFYAYKPTADLALVDNGLEDY
;
A
#
# COMPACT_ATOMS: atom_id res chain seq x y z
N MET A 1 0.55 20.07 39.11
CA MET A 1 -0.28 21.18 38.56
C MET A 1 -0.40 21.12 37.04
N ILE A 2 0.70 21.08 36.26
CA ILE A 2 0.67 21.08 34.78
C ILE A 2 -0.16 19.94 34.17
N ARG A 3 -0.05 18.70 34.66
CA ARG A 3 -0.85 17.55 34.17
C ARG A 3 -2.36 17.74 34.33
N LEU A 4 -2.79 18.37 35.42
CA LEU A 4 -4.20 18.65 35.68
C LEU A 4 -4.72 19.73 34.71
N LEU A 5 -3.89 20.75 34.45
CA LEU A 5 -4.18 21.78 33.45
C LEU A 5 -4.34 21.17 32.05
N LEU A 6 -3.36 20.35 31.62
CA LEU A 6 -3.42 19.64 30.33
C LEU A 6 -4.67 18.78 30.20
N LYS A 7 -5.03 18.02 31.24
CA LYS A 7 -6.24 17.18 31.22
C LYS A 7 -7.50 18.02 31.08
N LYS A 8 -7.60 19.15 31.80
CA LYS A 8 -8.74 20.08 31.72
C LYS A 8 -8.88 20.66 30.31
N GLU A 9 -7.80 21.22 29.77
CA GLU A 9 -7.79 21.81 28.42
C GLU A 9 -8.14 20.79 27.34
N LEU A 10 -7.56 19.58 27.39
CA LEU A 10 -7.87 18.52 26.43
C LEU A 10 -9.35 18.08 26.52
N THR A 11 -9.91 18.05 27.73
CA THR A 11 -11.32 17.72 27.94
C THR A 11 -12.25 18.81 27.39
N GLU A 12 -11.91 20.09 27.55
CA GLU A 12 -12.69 21.20 26.98
C GLU A 12 -12.63 21.22 25.45
N LEU A 13 -11.45 20.98 24.87
CA LEU A 13 -11.29 20.84 23.42
C LEU A 13 -12.15 19.70 22.86
N LEU A 14 -12.13 18.52 23.49
CA LEU A 14 -12.90 17.36 23.03
C LEU A 14 -14.42 17.53 23.20
N ARG A 15 -14.88 18.32 24.17
CA ARG A 15 -16.31 18.66 24.38
C ARG A 15 -16.83 19.72 23.41
N THR A 16 -15.94 20.41 22.71
CA THR A 16 -16.34 21.40 21.72
C THR A 16 -16.84 20.69 20.47
N THR A 17 -18.14 20.75 20.19
CA THR A 17 -18.81 20.02 19.09
C THR A 17 -18.12 20.21 17.74
N ARG A 18 -17.63 21.42 17.44
CA ARG A 18 -16.88 21.70 16.20
C ARG A 18 -15.58 20.88 16.12
N VAL A 19 -14.84 20.78 17.22
CA VAL A 19 -13.60 19.99 17.30
C VAL A 19 -13.93 18.50 17.16
N SER A 20 -14.99 18.02 17.81
CA SER A 20 -15.42 16.63 17.70
C SER A 20 -15.76 16.25 16.25
N TRP A 21 -16.46 17.12 15.50
CA TRP A 21 -16.76 16.89 14.08
C TRP A 21 -15.51 16.92 13.19
N LEU A 22 -14.59 17.84 13.44
CA LEU A 22 -13.32 17.89 12.70
C LEU A 22 -12.48 16.63 12.94
N LEU A 23 -12.39 16.17 14.20
CA LEU A 23 -11.70 14.94 14.55
C LEU A 23 -12.36 13.71 13.93
N LEU A 24 -13.70 13.65 13.93
CA LEU A 24 -14.44 12.58 13.28
C LEU A 24 -14.15 12.55 11.77
N GLY A 25 -14.21 13.70 11.11
CA GLY A 25 -13.90 13.82 9.67
C GLY A 25 -12.46 13.41 9.37
N LEU A 26 -11.50 13.89 10.16
CA LEU A 26 -10.10 13.50 10.02
C LEU A 26 -9.90 11.99 10.23
N ALA A 27 -10.52 11.42 11.26
CA ALA A 27 -10.45 9.98 11.53
C ALA A 27 -11.08 9.16 10.40
N ALA A 28 -12.19 9.62 9.82
CA ALA A 28 -12.82 8.97 8.68
C ALA A 28 -11.92 9.02 7.43
N LEU A 29 -11.34 10.18 7.12
CA LEU A 29 -10.40 10.32 6.01
C LEU A 29 -9.15 9.47 6.21
N LEU A 30 -8.60 9.44 7.42
CA LEU A 30 -7.46 8.59 7.76
C LEU A 30 -7.81 7.10 7.62
N GLY A 31 -8.99 6.70 8.10
CA GLY A 31 -9.48 5.33 7.96
C GLY A 31 -9.63 4.92 6.49
N LEU A 32 -10.18 5.80 5.65
CA LEU A 32 -10.29 5.57 4.21
C LEU A 32 -8.92 5.48 3.54
N ALA A 33 -7.98 6.37 3.89
CA ALA A 33 -6.63 6.35 3.35
C ALA A 33 -5.90 5.03 3.70
N LEU A 34 -5.95 4.61 4.96
CA LEU A 34 -5.35 3.35 5.42
C LEU A 34 -6.01 2.13 4.76
N TYR A 35 -7.35 2.14 4.62
CA TYR A 35 -8.07 1.08 3.92
C TYR A 35 -7.64 0.98 2.45
N ASN A 36 -7.54 2.10 1.76
CA ASN A 36 -7.11 2.15 0.37
C ASN A 36 -5.67 1.65 0.20
N GLY A 37 -4.74 2.14 1.03
CA GLY A 37 -3.34 1.69 1.00
C GLY A 37 -3.20 0.20 1.32
N TYR A 38 -4.01 -0.33 2.24
CA TYR A 38 -4.01 -1.76 2.57
C TYR A 38 -4.51 -2.60 1.40
N ALA A 39 -5.63 -2.21 0.81
CA ALA A 39 -6.21 -2.90 -0.34
C ALA A 39 -5.25 -2.87 -1.54
N TYR A 40 -4.64 -1.72 -1.80
CA TYR A 40 -3.63 -1.54 -2.85
C TYR A 40 -2.41 -2.44 -2.61
N SER A 41 -1.78 -2.36 -1.44
CA SER A 41 -0.57 -3.12 -1.12
C SER A 41 -0.81 -4.63 -1.20
N THR A 42 -1.93 -5.11 -0.68
CA THR A 42 -2.28 -6.54 -0.70
C THR A 42 -2.52 -7.04 -2.13
N THR A 43 -3.34 -6.31 -2.89
CA THR A 43 -3.75 -6.71 -4.24
C THR A 43 -2.58 -6.63 -5.21
N ARG A 44 -1.82 -5.53 -5.20
CA ARG A 44 -0.64 -5.34 -6.05
C ARG A 44 0.43 -6.39 -5.75
N SER A 45 0.71 -6.64 -4.47
CA SER A 45 1.71 -7.65 -4.10
C SER A 45 1.31 -9.05 -4.55
N ALA A 46 0.03 -9.41 -4.46
CA ALA A 46 -0.46 -10.69 -4.97
C ALA A 46 -0.34 -10.76 -6.50
N PHE A 47 -0.73 -9.70 -7.20
CA PHE A 47 -0.63 -9.61 -8.66
C PHE A 47 0.81 -9.74 -9.17
N LEU A 48 1.76 -9.02 -8.55
CA LEU A 48 3.16 -9.06 -8.92
C LEU A 48 3.78 -10.44 -8.67
N ARG A 49 3.44 -11.09 -7.54
CA ARG A 49 3.89 -12.46 -7.26
C ARG A 49 3.38 -13.45 -8.30
N GLU A 50 2.10 -13.36 -8.66
CA GLU A 50 1.52 -14.25 -9.67
C GLU A 50 2.09 -13.99 -11.07
N SER A 51 2.32 -12.72 -11.41
CA SER A 51 2.95 -12.32 -12.68
C SER A 51 4.39 -12.85 -12.77
N GLN A 52 5.19 -12.66 -11.71
CA GLN A 52 6.55 -13.19 -11.62
C GLN A 52 6.56 -14.72 -11.79
N LYS A 53 5.64 -15.42 -11.12
CA LYS A 53 5.50 -16.87 -11.23
C LYS A 53 5.12 -17.28 -12.66
N THR A 54 4.15 -16.60 -13.26
CA THR A 54 3.66 -16.89 -14.62
C THR A 54 4.75 -16.70 -15.65
N THR A 55 5.45 -15.55 -15.63
CA THR A 55 6.56 -15.27 -16.55
C THR A 55 7.71 -16.26 -16.36
N TYR A 56 8.02 -16.63 -15.12
CA TYR A 56 9.05 -17.65 -14.87
C TYR A 56 8.64 -19.01 -15.45
N GLN A 57 7.38 -19.43 -15.28
CA GLN A 57 6.88 -20.67 -15.88
C GLN A 57 6.95 -20.63 -17.41
N GLN A 58 6.53 -19.53 -18.03
CA GLN A 58 6.64 -19.35 -19.49
C GLN A 58 8.09 -19.46 -19.98
N PHE A 59 9.05 -18.90 -19.22
CA PHE A 59 10.46 -18.96 -19.56
C PHE A 59 11.01 -20.39 -19.50
N ILE A 60 10.69 -21.15 -18.45
CA ILE A 60 11.18 -22.54 -18.31
C ILE A 60 10.41 -23.54 -19.18
N SER A 61 9.15 -23.26 -19.52
CA SER A 61 8.28 -24.15 -20.31
C SER A 61 8.38 -23.93 -21.82
N GLN A 62 9.35 -23.15 -22.28
CA GLN A 62 9.46 -22.77 -23.70
C GLN A 62 9.92 -23.88 -24.65
N GLY A 63 10.28 -25.06 -24.12
CA GLY A 63 10.76 -26.20 -24.88
C GLY A 63 12.19 -26.01 -25.39
N ASP A 64 12.59 -26.84 -26.35
CA ASP A 64 13.93 -26.84 -26.92
C ASP A 64 14.06 -25.72 -27.98
N LYS A 65 14.13 -24.47 -27.49
CA LYS A 65 14.39 -23.29 -28.32
C LYS A 65 15.89 -23.01 -28.37
N ASN A 66 16.33 -22.45 -29.51
CA ASN A 66 17.68 -21.92 -29.62
C ASN A 66 17.95 -20.95 -28.44
N PRO A 67 19.07 -21.06 -27.71
CA PRO A 67 19.33 -20.28 -26.50
C PRO A 67 19.26 -18.76 -26.71
N HIS A 68 19.66 -18.28 -27.88
CA HIS A 68 19.55 -16.86 -28.22
C HIS A 68 18.09 -16.42 -28.36
N LEU A 69 17.28 -17.21 -29.08
CA LEU A 69 15.84 -16.96 -29.20
C LEU A 69 15.13 -17.10 -27.85
N GLY A 70 15.51 -18.08 -27.02
CA GLY A 70 14.94 -18.29 -25.69
C GLY A 70 15.26 -17.15 -24.71
N ALA A 71 16.47 -16.57 -24.81
CA ALA A 71 16.82 -15.37 -24.07
C ALA A 71 15.92 -14.18 -24.45
N HIS A 72 15.36 -14.15 -25.67
CA HIS A 72 14.37 -13.16 -26.12
C HIS A 72 12.94 -13.35 -25.57
N PHE A 73 12.69 -14.27 -24.63
CA PHE A 73 11.36 -14.47 -24.03
C PHE A 73 11.31 -14.34 -22.50
N GLY A 74 12.44 -14.14 -21.81
CA GLY A 74 12.48 -14.08 -20.34
C GLY A 74 12.66 -12.67 -19.80
N PHE A 75 11.61 -11.87 -19.64
CA PHE A 75 11.80 -10.41 -19.61
C PHE A 75 10.98 -9.55 -18.66
N TYR A 76 10.54 -10.08 -17.53
CA TYR A 76 9.92 -9.20 -16.52
C TYR A 76 10.57 -9.38 -15.16
N ALA A 77 11.21 -8.31 -14.69
CA ALA A 77 11.62 -8.13 -13.32
C ALA A 77 10.58 -7.24 -12.65
N TYR A 78 9.83 -7.80 -11.70
CA TYR A 78 8.80 -7.06 -10.98
C TYR A 78 9.40 -6.47 -9.71
N LYS A 79 9.32 -5.14 -9.57
CA LYS A 79 9.70 -4.44 -8.35
C LYS A 79 8.69 -4.80 -7.24
N PRO A 80 9.14 -5.33 -6.07
CA PRO A 80 8.23 -5.60 -4.97
C PRO A 80 7.53 -4.34 -4.48
N THR A 81 6.27 -4.48 -4.07
CA THR A 81 5.55 -3.43 -3.36
C THR A 81 6.29 -3.07 -2.08
N ALA A 82 6.49 -1.78 -1.83
CA ALA A 82 7.15 -1.30 -0.61
C ALA A 82 6.24 -1.46 0.62
N ASP A 83 6.81 -1.73 1.79
CA ASP A 83 6.04 -1.86 3.05
C ASP A 83 5.27 -0.58 3.40
N LEU A 84 5.82 0.59 3.05
CA LEU A 84 5.19 1.90 3.26
C LEU A 84 4.07 2.23 2.25
N ALA A 85 3.82 1.38 1.25
CA ALA A 85 2.70 1.56 0.31
C ALA A 85 1.32 1.52 0.98
N LEU A 86 1.24 1.08 2.23
CA LEU A 86 0.04 1.19 3.08
C LEU A 86 -0.31 2.65 3.42
N VAL A 87 0.69 3.51 3.53
CA VAL A 87 0.54 4.92 3.92
C VAL A 87 0.57 5.81 2.69
N ASP A 88 1.50 5.54 1.77
CA ASP A 88 1.69 6.29 0.54
C ASP A 88 2.32 5.36 -0.52
N ASN A 89 1.63 5.17 -1.64
CA ASN A 89 2.13 4.38 -2.77
C ASN A 89 3.20 5.12 -3.59
N GLY A 90 3.47 6.39 -3.30
CA GLY A 90 4.47 7.21 -3.97
C GLY A 90 4.09 7.48 -5.42
N LEU A 91 5.05 7.29 -6.33
CA LEU A 91 4.88 7.50 -7.77
C LEU A 91 4.34 6.25 -8.51
N GLU A 92 3.94 5.19 -7.79
CA GLU A 92 3.38 3.99 -8.40
C GLU A 92 1.87 4.19 -8.65
N ASP A 93 1.54 4.76 -9.80
CA ASP A 93 0.17 5.07 -10.20
C ASP A 93 -0.67 3.82 -10.58
N TYR A 94 -0.02 2.67 -10.83
CA TYR A 94 -0.65 1.43 -11.32
C TYR A 94 0.09 0.17 -10.87
#